data_AF-A0A3A4V9P1-F1
#
_entry.id   AF-A0A3A4V9P1-F1
#
_cell.length_a   1.000
_cell.length_b   1.000
_cell.length_c   1.000
_cell.angle_alpha   90.00
_cell.angle_beta   90.00
_cell.angle_gamma   90.00
#
_symmetry.space_group_name_H-M   'P 1'
#
loop_
_entity.id
_entity.type
_entity.pdbx_description
1 polymer ?
#
loop_
_entity_poly.entity_id
_entity_poly.type
_entity_poly.pdbx_seq_one_letter_code
_entity_poly.pdbx_strand_id
1 'polypeptide(L)'
;MDSPKQRGFSFIPILITIAVIILVAILDLKREDSILLNQLAEVESTKISRDLAVENVKKLPEVQDYLKRVPNGRVEVDNEREGEYNVHVYEVKNGHTATFNWY
;
A
#
# COMPACT_ATOMS: atom_id res chain seq x y z
N MET A 1 -12.46 23.21 74.09
CA MET A 1 -11.43 23.17 73.04
C MET A 1 -11.80 21.97 72.18
N ASP A 2 -12.56 22.21 71.10
CA ASP A 2 -13.08 21.12 70.28
C ASP A 2 -12.19 20.92 69.05
N SER A 3 -11.74 19.68 68.87
CA SER A 3 -10.82 19.25 67.82
C SER A 3 -11.47 19.28 66.43
N PRO A 4 -10.74 19.64 65.36
CA PRO A 4 -11.29 19.67 64.02
C PRO A 4 -11.51 18.25 63.46
N LYS A 5 -12.74 17.97 63.03
CA LYS A 5 -13.15 16.75 62.34
C LYS A 5 -12.49 16.68 60.96
N GLN A 6 -11.46 15.83 60.81
CA GLN A 6 -10.84 15.58 59.51
C GLN A 6 -11.84 14.89 58.58
N ARG A 7 -12.15 15.52 57.44
CA ARG A 7 -12.89 14.88 56.35
C ARG A 7 -11.90 14.09 55.50
N GLY A 8 -11.98 12.75 55.56
CA GLY A 8 -11.15 11.88 54.73
C GLY A 8 -11.45 12.11 53.24
N PHE A 9 -10.42 12.41 52.46
CA PHE A 9 -10.51 12.51 51.00
C PHE A 9 -10.68 11.10 50.42
N SER A 10 -11.73 10.87 49.63
CA SER A 10 -11.92 9.59 48.94
C SER A 10 -11.13 9.59 47.64
N PHE A 11 -10.21 8.63 47.49
CA PHE A 11 -9.39 8.45 46.27
C PHE A 11 -10.12 7.68 45.15
N ILE A 12 -11.29 7.11 45.46
CA ILE A 12 -12.10 6.33 44.52
C ILE A 12 -12.43 7.10 43.22
N PRO A 13 -12.91 8.36 43.24
CA PRO A 13 -13.19 9.09 42.00
C PRO A 13 -11.93 9.32 41.15
N ILE A 14 -10.78 9.57 41.79
CA ILE A 14 -9.50 9.81 41.11
C ILE A 14 -9.04 8.55 40.38
N LEU A 15 -9.16 7.39 41.02
CA LEU A 15 -8.81 6.10 40.40
C LEU A 15 -9.70 5.78 39.19
N ILE A 16 -11.01 6.09 39.29
CA ILE A 16 -11.94 5.91 38.16
C ILE A 16 -11.55 6.81 36.98
N THR A 17 -11.22 8.08 37.24
CA THR A 17 -10.79 9.00 36.19
C THR A 17 -9.52 8.53 35.49
N ILE A 18 -8.53 8.05 36.25
CA ILE A 18 -7.28 7.49 35.68
C ILE A 18 -7.58 6.27 34.81
N ALA A 19 -8.44 5.35 35.27
CA ALA A 19 -8.81 4.15 34.52
C ALA A 19 -9.51 4.50 33.19
N VAL A 20 -10.37 5.52 33.17
CA VAL A 20 -11.04 5.99 31.95
C VAL A 20 -10.03 6.60 30.97
N ILE A 21 -9.09 7.41 31.44
CA ILE A 21 -8.05 8.00 30.58
C ILE A 21 -7.19 6.90 29.95
N ILE A 22 -6.77 5.90 30.73
CA ILE A 22 -6.00 4.76 30.22
C ILE A 22 -6.81 3.98 29.19
N LEU A 23 -8.09 3.73 29.44
CA LEU A 23 -8.95 3.00 28.50
C LEU A 23 -9.10 3.76 27.17
N VAL A 24 -9.31 5.08 27.21
CA VAL A 24 -9.40 5.91 26.01
C VAL A 24 -8.08 5.88 25.23
N ALA A 25 -6.94 6.01 25.91
CA ALA A 25 -5.62 5.95 25.27
C ALA A 25 -5.37 4.59 24.58
N ILE A 26 -5.77 3.47 25.20
CA ILE A 26 -5.65 2.14 24.60
C ILE A 26 -6.56 2.00 23.38
N LEU A 27 -7.78 2.53 23.43
CA LEU A 27 -8.71 2.51 22.31
C LEU A 27 -8.22 3.36 21.13
N ASP A 28 -7.65 4.54 21.40
CA ASP A 28 -7.07 5.39 20.37
C ASP A 28 -5.83 4.75 19.70
N LEU A 29 -4.92 4.16 20.48
CA LEU A 29 -3.77 3.43 19.94
C LEU A 29 -4.20 2.28 19.00
N LYS A 30 -5.19 1.48 19.43
CA LYS A 30 -5.70 0.36 18.63
C LYS A 30 -6.39 0.83 17.34
N ARG A 31 -6.98 2.04 17.35
CA ARG A 31 -7.59 2.66 16.17
C ARG A 31 -6.53 3.05 15.15
N GLU A 32 -5.43 3.65 15.57
CA GLU A 32 -4.32 4.02 14.69
C GLU A 32 -3.72 2.79 13.99
N ASP A 33 -3.43 1.72 14.75
CA ASP A 33 -2.93 0.46 14.20
C ASP A 33 -3.87 -0.12 13.13
N SER A 34 -5.18 -0.08 13.37
CA SER A 34 -6.17 -0.58 12.41
C SER A 34 -6.25 0.26 11.12
N ILE A 35 -6.02 1.57 11.21
CA ILE A 35 -5.98 2.45 10.04
C ILE A 35 -4.74 2.15 9.21
N LEU A 36 -3.57 1.98 9.86
CA LEU A 36 -2.33 1.63 9.17
C LEU A 36 -2.41 0.26 8.51
N LEU A 37 -2.96 -0.75 9.19
CA LEU A 37 -3.13 -2.09 8.64
C LEU A 37 -4.09 -2.10 7.44
N ASN A 38 -5.16 -1.32 7.47
CA ASN A 38 -6.09 -1.19 6.35
C ASN A 38 -5.44 -0.49 5.14
N GLN A 39 -4.63 0.55 5.38
CA GLN A 39 -3.87 1.22 4.32
C GLN A 39 -2.79 0.31 3.71
N LEU A 40 -2.07 -0.45 4.53
CA LEU A 40 -1.11 -1.46 4.07
C LEU A 40 -1.79 -2.56 3.25
N ALA A 41 -2.96 -3.03 3.69
CA ALA A 41 -3.73 -4.03 2.96
C ALA A 41 -4.28 -3.48 1.62
N GLU A 42 -4.66 -2.21 1.55
CA GLU A 42 -5.08 -1.55 0.31
C GLU A 42 -3.90 -1.36 -0.66
N VAL A 43 -2.72 -0.99 -0.16
CA VAL A 43 -1.48 -0.90 -0.95
C VAL A 43 -1.02 -2.27 -1.46
N GLU A 44 -1.10 -3.32 -0.66
CA GLU A 44 -0.83 -4.69 -1.13
C GLU A 44 -1.91 -5.18 -2.13
N SER A 45 -3.17 -4.80 -1.92
CA SER A 45 -4.29 -5.17 -2.81
C SER A 45 -4.27 -4.44 -4.15
N THR A 46 -3.62 -3.28 -4.25
CA THR A 46 -3.49 -2.50 -5.50
C THR A 46 -2.25 -2.89 -6.31
N LYS A 47 -1.33 -3.68 -5.73
CA LYS A 47 -0.15 -4.18 -6.43
C LYS A 47 -0.55 -5.32 -7.38
N ILE A 48 -0.76 -4.98 -8.66
CA ILE A 48 -0.96 -5.99 -9.71
C ILE A 48 0.25 -6.92 -9.81
N SER A 49 0.07 -8.16 -10.26
CA SER A 49 1.22 -9.05 -10.47
C SER A 49 2.02 -8.63 -11.71
N ARG A 50 3.31 -8.95 -11.74
CA ARG A 50 4.19 -8.76 -12.91
C ARG A 50 3.56 -9.34 -14.19
N ASP A 51 3.01 -10.54 -14.10
CA ASP A 51 2.38 -11.20 -15.26
C ASP A 51 1.11 -10.47 -15.69
N LEU A 52 0.30 -9.99 -14.74
CA LEU A 52 -0.89 -9.22 -15.03
C LEU A 52 -0.55 -7.87 -15.70
N ALA A 53 0.55 -7.23 -15.32
CA ALA A 53 1.03 -6.02 -15.97
C ALA A 53 1.37 -6.28 -17.45
N VAL A 54 2.10 -7.36 -17.74
CA VAL A 54 2.42 -7.79 -19.12
C VAL A 54 1.16 -8.13 -19.91
N GLU A 55 0.23 -8.88 -19.31
CA GLU A 55 -1.03 -9.23 -19.96
C GLU A 55 -1.89 -8.00 -20.27
N ASN A 56 -1.95 -7.03 -19.37
CA ASN A 56 -2.68 -5.78 -19.59
C ASN A 56 -2.07 -4.99 -20.75
N VAL A 57 -0.74 -4.90 -20.83
CA VAL A 57 -0.06 -4.24 -21.95
C VAL A 57 -0.28 -4.97 -23.27
N LYS A 58 -0.28 -6.31 -23.28
CA LYS A 58 -0.62 -7.12 -24.48
C LYS A 58 -2.05 -6.92 -24.98
N LYS A 59 -2.97 -6.44 -24.13
CA LYS A 59 -4.36 -6.15 -24.52
C LYS A 59 -4.52 -4.77 -25.18
N LEU A 60 -3.51 -3.90 -25.13
CA LEU A 60 -3.56 -2.59 -25.77
C LEU A 60 -3.59 -2.74 -27.31
N PRO A 61 -4.48 -2.04 -28.02
CA PRO A 61 -4.61 -2.15 -29.49
C PRO A 61 -3.29 -1.91 -30.23
N GLU A 62 -2.51 -0.91 -29.80
CA GLU A 62 -1.24 -0.54 -30.43
C GLU A 62 -0.21 -1.67 -30.29
N VAL A 63 -0.20 -2.35 -29.15
CA VAL A 63 0.69 -3.48 -28.86
C VAL A 63 0.26 -4.69 -29.67
N GLN A 64 -1.05 -4.97 -29.77
CA GLN A 64 -1.55 -6.05 -30.61
C GLN A 64 -1.20 -5.82 -32.09
N ASP A 65 -1.36 -4.60 -32.58
CA ASP A 65 -1.03 -4.26 -33.96
C ASP A 65 0.48 -4.25 -34.22
N TYR A 66 1.29 -3.90 -33.21
CA TYR A 66 2.73 -4.10 -33.27
C TYR A 66 3.10 -5.58 -33.38
N LEU A 67 2.57 -6.43 -32.50
CA LEU A 67 2.89 -7.87 -32.46
C LEU A 67 2.39 -8.62 -33.71
N LYS A 68 1.33 -8.15 -34.39
CA LYS A 68 0.93 -8.65 -35.71
C LYS A 68 1.95 -8.33 -36.80
N ARG A 69 2.54 -7.13 -36.78
CA ARG A 69 3.54 -6.68 -37.77
C ARG A 69 4.93 -7.23 -37.48
N VAL A 70 5.21 -7.52 -36.21
CA VAL A 70 6.52 -7.92 -35.72
C VAL A 70 6.40 -9.28 -35.02
N PRO A 71 6.54 -10.40 -35.76
CA PRO A 71 6.30 -11.74 -35.22
C PRO A 71 7.30 -12.16 -34.12
N ASN A 72 8.46 -11.51 -34.02
CA ASN A 72 9.44 -11.69 -32.95
C ASN A 72 9.35 -10.63 -31.84
N GLY A 73 8.25 -9.89 -31.80
CA GLY A 73 8.01 -8.87 -30.79
C GLY A 73 7.86 -9.48 -29.40
N ARG A 74 8.39 -8.79 -28.39
CA ARG A 74 8.39 -9.18 -26.98
C ARG A 74 7.70 -8.12 -26.15
N VAL A 75 7.07 -8.56 -25.07
CA VAL A 75 6.49 -7.70 -24.04
C VAL A 75 6.99 -8.21 -22.69
N GLU A 76 7.86 -7.45 -22.04
CA GLU A 76 8.54 -7.87 -20.82
C GLU A 76 8.62 -6.71 -19.83
N VAL A 77 8.58 -7.02 -18.54
CA VAL A 77 8.83 -6.03 -17.50
C VAL A 77 10.33 -5.73 -17.44
N ASP A 78 10.69 -4.48 -17.67
CA ASP A 78 12.07 -4.01 -17.60
C ASP A 78 12.48 -3.73 -16.15
N ASN A 79 11.64 -2.97 -15.44
CA ASN A 79 11.85 -2.66 -14.04
C ASN A 79 10.54 -2.52 -13.26
N GLU A 80 10.65 -2.67 -11.94
CA GLU A 80 9.58 -2.41 -10.98
C GLU A 80 10.10 -1.36 -10.00
N ARG A 81 9.34 -0.27 -9.82
CA ARG A 81 9.62 0.77 -8.82
C ARG A 81 8.34 1.15 -8.10
N GLU A 82 8.39 1.13 -6.77
CA GLU A 82 7.33 1.69 -5.92
C GLU A 82 5.91 1.14 -6.20
N GLY A 83 5.80 -0.09 -6.70
CA GLY A 83 4.51 -0.70 -7.06
C GLY A 83 4.07 -0.46 -8.52
N GLU A 84 4.86 0.29 -9.28
CA GLU A 84 4.68 0.48 -10.72
C GLU A 84 5.55 -0.50 -11.53
N TYR A 85 5.00 -0.98 -12.65
CA TYR A 85 5.70 -1.82 -13.61
C TYR A 85 6.03 -1.01 -14.85
N ASN A 86 7.32 -0.91 -15.18
CA ASN A 86 7.74 -0.46 -16.49
C ASN A 86 7.78 -1.68 -17.43
N VAL A 87 6.90 -1.68 -18.44
CA VAL A 87 6.77 -2.76 -19.40
C VAL A 87 7.27 -2.28 -20.76
N HIS A 88 8.26 -2.97 -21.31
CA HIS A 88 8.79 -2.71 -22.64
C HIS A 88 8.15 -3.59 -23.69
N VAL A 89 7.84 -2.99 -24.84
CA VAL A 89 7.41 -3.68 -26.07
C VAL A 89 8.50 -3.46 -27.11
N TYR A 90 9.16 -4.54 -27.54
CA TYR A 90 10.37 -4.43 -28.37
C TYR A 90 10.58 -5.63 -29.29
N GLU A 91 11.51 -5.52 -30.23
CA GLU A 91 11.98 -6.61 -31.07
C GLU A 91 13.50 -6.73 -30.96
N VAL A 92 14.00 -7.97 -31.00
CA VAL A 92 15.44 -8.24 -31.12
C VAL A 92 15.75 -8.56 -32.57
N LYS A 93 16.51 -7.71 -33.25
CA LYS A 93 17.05 -7.96 -34.60
C LYS A 93 18.56 -8.06 -34.54
N ASN A 94 19.11 -9.17 -35.04
CA ASN A 94 20.56 -9.39 -35.13
C ASN A 94 21.32 -9.17 -33.80
N GLY A 95 20.70 -9.52 -32.67
CA GLY A 95 21.28 -9.29 -31.34
C GLY A 95 21.16 -7.85 -30.81
N HIS A 96 20.47 -6.96 -31.53
CA HIS A 96 20.20 -5.59 -31.10
C HIS A 96 18.71 -5.38 -30.81
N THR A 97 18.42 -4.65 -29.74
CA THR A 97 17.06 -4.28 -29.33
C THR A 97 16.78 -2.82 -29.72
N ALA A 98 15.63 -2.58 -30.36
CA ALA A 98 15.08 -1.23 -30.50
C ALA A 98 13.89 -1.10 -29.54
N THR A 99 14.05 -0.28 -28.50
CA THR A 99 13.01 -0.01 -27.49
C THR A 99 12.33 1.33 -27.77
N PHE A 100 11.00 1.35 -27.70
CA PHE A 100 10.20 2.57 -27.75
C PHE A 100 9.59 2.78 -26.36
N ASN A 101 10.03 3.84 -25.68
CA ASN A 101 9.48 4.23 -24.38
C ASN A 101 8.32 5.20 -24.60
N TRP A 102 7.19 4.93 -23.97
CA TRP A 102 6.03 5.82 -23.91
C TRP A 102 5.92 6.30 -22.46
N TYR A 103 5.81 7.63 -22.28
CA TYR A 103 5.66 8.28 -20.97
C TYR A 103 4.22 8.78 -20.81
#